data_AF-A0A522DZR4-F1
#
_entry.id   AF-A0A522DZR4-F1
#
_cell.length_a   1.000
_cell.length_b   1.000
_cell.length_c   1.000
_cell.angle_alpha   90.00
_cell.angle_beta   90.00
_cell.angle_gamma   90.00
#
_symmetry.space_group_name_H-M   'P 1'
#
loop_
_entity.id
_entity.type
_entity.pdbx_description
1 polymer ?
#
loop_
_entity_poly.entity_id
_entity_poly.type
_entity_poly.pdbx_seq_one_letter_code
_entity_poly.pdbx_strand_id
1 'polypeptide(L)'
;MADFVKVWNWYSRESVQRALLEVGKNREVVSVFKDGAFGKRPDVVNYQADILQAVAEGTIAFHGSVEKWMNPMRLDVGMSKADLDKLRQGWDVLIDPDVPDIDISKLVVNRLVEAFKDHGMVNYSIKFSGGKGFHISVPFDAMPE
;
A
#
# COMPACT_ATOMS: atom_id res chain seq x y z
N MET A 1 -22.85 -2.27 0.94
CA MET A 1 -22.47 -0.85 0.79
C MET A 1 -21.52 -0.49 1.90
N ALA A 2 -20.44 0.25 1.63
CA ALA A 2 -19.62 0.82 2.70
C ALA A 2 -20.43 1.92 3.40
N ASP A 3 -20.64 1.75 4.70
CA ASP A 3 -21.33 2.72 5.56
C ASP A 3 -20.33 3.82 5.94
N PHE A 4 -20.67 5.09 5.66
CA PHE A 4 -19.85 6.25 5.97
C PHE A 4 -19.42 6.26 7.45
N VAL A 5 -20.36 5.97 8.37
CA VAL A 5 -20.06 5.98 9.82
C VAL A 5 -19.02 4.91 10.15
N LYS A 6 -19.10 3.74 9.52
CA LYS A 6 -18.14 2.66 9.70
C LYS A 6 -16.75 3.03 9.17
N VAL A 7 -16.69 3.63 7.98
CA VAL A 7 -15.42 4.09 7.36
C VAL A 7 -14.80 5.20 8.21
N TRP A 8 -15.59 6.22 8.56
CA TRP A 8 -15.18 7.32 9.42
C TRP A 8 -14.60 6.83 10.75
N ASN A 9 -15.34 5.97 11.46
CA ASN A 9 -14.89 5.44 12.74
C ASN A 9 -13.61 4.61 12.62
N TRP A 10 -13.43 3.88 11.51
CA TRP A 10 -12.20 3.12 11.27
C TRP A 10 -10.99 4.04 11.09
N TYR A 11 -11.09 5.02 10.19
CA TYR A 11 -10.01 5.95 9.89
C TYR A 11 -9.82 7.03 10.96
N SER A 12 -10.78 7.23 11.87
CA SER A 12 -10.63 8.09 13.06
C SER A 12 -9.74 7.49 14.15
N ARG A 13 -9.36 6.21 14.03
CA ARG A 13 -8.46 5.56 14.99
C ARG A 13 -7.04 6.09 14.78
N GLU A 14 -6.48 6.66 15.83
CA GLU A 14 -5.14 7.23 15.79
C GLU A 14 -4.07 6.21 15.33
N SER A 15 -4.20 4.94 15.75
CA SER A 15 -3.31 3.86 15.33
C SER A 15 -3.35 3.60 13.82
N VAL A 16 -4.54 3.73 13.20
CA VAL A 16 -4.72 3.56 11.75
C VAL A 16 -4.11 4.74 11.01
N GLN A 17 -4.34 5.96 11.50
CA GLN A 17 -3.76 7.16 10.90
C GLN A 17 -2.24 7.14 10.96
N ARG A 18 -1.66 6.79 12.12
CA ARG A 18 -0.20 6.66 12.28
C ARG A 18 0.39 5.63 11.32
N ALA A 19 -0.23 4.45 11.22
CA ALA A 19 0.23 3.41 10.29
C ALA A 19 0.13 3.84 8.81
N LEU A 20 -0.92 4.58 8.42
CA LEU A 20 -1.05 5.11 7.06
C LEU A 20 0.02 6.16 6.75
N LEU A 21 0.31 7.07 7.68
CA LEU A 21 1.37 8.06 7.50
C LEU A 21 2.75 7.42 7.43
N GLU A 22 3.01 6.41 8.26
CA GLU A 22 4.27 5.68 8.25
C GLU A 22 4.49 4.94 6.93
N VAL A 23 3.49 4.17 6.49
CA VAL A 23 3.57 3.42 5.23
C VAL A 23 3.58 4.35 4.01
N GLY A 24 2.82 5.44 4.06
CA GLY A 24 2.68 6.43 2.98
C GLY A 24 3.88 7.34 2.81
N LYS A 25 4.82 7.36 3.77
CA LYS A 25 6.03 8.18 3.68
C LYS A 25 6.79 7.88 2.39
N ASN A 26 7.10 8.95 1.64
CA ASN A 26 7.78 8.89 0.35
C ASN A 26 7.03 8.08 -0.73
N ARG A 27 5.74 7.80 -0.57
CA ARG A 27 4.93 7.13 -1.59
C ARG A 27 3.92 8.09 -2.18
N GLU A 28 3.54 7.81 -3.42
CA GLU A 28 2.29 8.34 -3.93
C GLU A 28 1.16 7.60 -3.21
N VAL A 29 0.20 8.34 -2.64
CA VAL A 29 -0.94 7.79 -1.92
C VAL A 29 -2.20 8.47 -2.44
N VAL A 30 -3.16 7.67 -2.89
CA VAL A 30 -4.39 8.17 -3.52
C VAL A 30 -5.62 7.62 -2.84
N SER A 31 -6.67 8.43 -2.79
CA SER A 31 -8.01 8.01 -2.41
C SER A 31 -8.61 7.04 -3.42
N VAL A 32 -9.40 6.09 -2.90
CA VAL A 32 -10.28 5.22 -3.68
C VAL A 32 -11.71 5.42 -3.22
N PHE A 33 -12.60 5.62 -4.18
CA PHE A 33 -14.01 5.91 -3.96
C PHE A 33 -14.87 4.66 -4.14
N LYS A 34 -16.15 4.77 -3.74
CA LYS A 34 -17.10 3.65 -3.69
C LYS A 34 -17.34 2.96 -5.04
N ASP A 35 -17.24 3.71 -6.13
CA ASP A 35 -17.36 3.23 -7.51
C ASP A 35 -16.07 2.61 -8.05
N GLY A 36 -15.01 2.56 -7.24
CA GLY A 36 -13.69 2.10 -7.65
C GLY A 36 -12.86 3.17 -8.37
N ALA A 37 -13.36 4.40 -8.50
CA ALA A 37 -12.58 5.50 -9.04
C ALA A 37 -11.43 5.88 -8.10
N PHE A 38 -10.35 6.36 -8.69
CA PHE A 38 -9.20 6.89 -7.97
C PHE A 38 -9.27 8.41 -7.87
N GLY A 39 -8.69 8.95 -6.80
CA GLY A 39 -8.40 10.37 -6.67
C GLY A 39 -7.40 10.86 -7.73
N LYS A 40 -7.20 12.18 -7.75
CA LYS A 40 -6.21 12.81 -8.64
C LYS A 40 -4.80 12.31 -8.30
N ARG A 41 -3.96 12.19 -9.32
CA ARG A 41 -2.55 11.79 -9.22
C ARG A 41 -1.62 12.89 -9.77
N PRO A 42 -0.40 13.05 -9.21
CA PRO A 42 0.06 12.44 -7.96
C PRO A 42 -0.61 13.05 -6.74
N ASP A 43 -0.60 12.32 -5.64
CA ASP A 43 -1.08 12.80 -4.34
C ASP A 43 -0.31 12.14 -3.19
N VAL A 44 -0.39 12.74 -2.01
CA VAL A 44 0.31 12.32 -0.79
C VAL A 44 -0.54 12.57 0.44
N VAL A 45 -0.30 11.80 1.49
CA VAL A 45 -0.87 12.04 2.82
C VAL A 45 0.28 12.34 3.78
N ASN A 46 0.33 13.57 4.31
CA ASN A 46 1.43 14.02 5.18
C ASN A 46 1.00 14.18 6.64
N TYR A 47 -0.28 14.44 6.87
CA TYR A 47 -0.85 14.71 8.18
C TYR A 47 -2.09 13.85 8.45
N GLN A 48 -2.38 13.63 9.73
CA GLN A 48 -3.58 12.90 10.17
C GLN A 48 -4.86 13.56 9.65
N ALA A 49 -4.88 14.89 9.59
CA ALA A 49 -6.01 15.66 9.08
C ALA A 49 -6.30 15.36 7.59
N ASP A 50 -5.27 15.13 6.77
CA ASP A 50 -5.43 14.80 5.34
C ASP A 50 -6.26 13.51 5.18
N ILE A 51 -6.04 12.51 6.04
CA ILE A 51 -6.77 11.24 6.04
C ILE A 51 -8.26 11.47 6.35
N LEU A 52 -8.55 12.22 7.41
CA LEU A 52 -9.92 12.49 7.81
C LEU A 52 -10.67 13.35 6.79
N GLN A 53 -9.99 14.34 6.22
CA GLN A 53 -10.54 15.17 5.16
C GLN A 53 -10.87 14.33 3.93
N ALA A 54 -9.96 13.47 3.48
CA ALA A 54 -10.20 12.56 2.36
C ALA A 54 -11.40 11.64 2.62
N VAL A 55 -11.55 11.11 3.84
CA VAL A 55 -12.71 10.27 4.21
C VAL A 55 -14.01 11.10 4.25
N ALA A 56 -13.97 12.34 4.75
CA ALA A 56 -15.11 13.26 4.70
C ALA A 56 -15.57 13.52 3.26
N GLU A 57 -14.63 13.55 2.32
CA GLU A 57 -14.86 13.72 0.88
C GLU A 57 -15.27 12.43 0.16
N GLY A 58 -15.45 11.32 0.88
CA GLY A 58 -16.00 10.08 0.34
C GLY A 58 -14.96 8.99 0.04
N THR A 59 -13.71 9.17 0.46
CA THR A 59 -12.68 8.12 0.37
C THR A 59 -13.08 6.91 1.21
N ILE A 60 -13.05 5.71 0.61
CA ILE A 60 -13.33 4.45 1.31
C ILE A 60 -12.09 3.58 1.52
N ALA A 61 -11.01 3.84 0.78
CA ALA A 61 -9.72 3.19 0.91
C ALA A 61 -8.59 4.10 0.41
N PHE A 62 -7.35 3.80 0.80
CA PHE A 62 -6.15 4.48 0.32
C PHE A 62 -5.26 3.46 -0.37
N HIS A 63 -4.77 3.80 -1.57
CA HIS A 63 -3.83 2.98 -2.32
C HIS A 63 -2.49 3.71 -2.40
N GLY A 64 -1.40 3.00 -2.12
CA GLY A 64 -0.04 3.53 -2.19
C GLY A 64 0.77 2.86 -3.29
N SER A 65 1.71 3.59 -3.90
CA SER A 65 2.71 3.02 -4.82
C SER A 65 3.59 1.99 -4.10
N VAL A 66 4.09 0.97 -4.82
CA VAL A 66 5.12 0.05 -4.27
C VAL A 66 6.49 0.73 -4.25
N GLU A 67 6.69 1.67 -5.15
CA GLU A 67 7.84 2.56 -5.22
C GLU A 67 7.86 3.57 -4.08
N LYS A 68 9.07 3.90 -3.63
CA LYS A 68 9.37 5.08 -2.81
C LYS A 68 10.06 6.13 -3.67
N TRP A 69 9.64 7.37 -3.53
CA TRP A 69 10.07 8.52 -4.33
C TRP A 69 10.69 9.59 -3.43
N MET A 70 11.69 10.30 -3.94
CA MET A 70 12.25 11.46 -3.24
C MET A 70 11.21 12.56 -3.02
N ASN A 71 10.31 12.75 -3.98
CA ASN A 71 9.15 13.62 -3.86
C ASN A 71 8.05 13.11 -4.80
N PRO A 72 7.02 12.42 -4.29
CA PRO A 72 5.93 11.88 -5.11
C PRO A 72 5.17 12.95 -5.90
N MET A 73 5.09 14.18 -5.40
CA MET A 73 4.41 15.28 -6.08
C MET A 73 5.11 15.78 -7.35
N ARG A 74 6.33 15.27 -7.64
CA ARG A 74 7.05 15.54 -8.89
C ARG A 74 6.75 14.53 -10.00
N LEU A 75 5.97 13.49 -9.70
CA LEU A 75 5.55 12.53 -10.71
C LEU A 75 4.59 13.19 -11.70
N ASP A 76 4.74 12.84 -12.97
CA ASP A 76 3.84 13.27 -14.03
C ASP A 76 3.58 12.13 -15.01
N VAL A 77 2.44 12.19 -15.69
CA VAL A 77 2.07 11.22 -16.71
C VAL A 77 3.01 11.36 -17.90
N GLY A 78 3.55 10.24 -18.38
CA GLY A 78 4.42 10.22 -19.56
C GLY A 78 5.90 10.49 -19.28
N MET A 79 6.32 10.61 -18.02
CA MET A 79 7.74 10.64 -17.68
C MET A 79 8.47 9.41 -18.25
N SER A 80 9.70 9.63 -18.74
CA SER A 80 10.55 8.54 -19.19
C SER A 80 11.02 7.68 -18.01
N LYS A 81 11.42 6.43 -18.28
CA LYS A 81 12.04 5.58 -17.26
C LYS A 81 13.22 6.27 -16.59
N ALA A 82 14.09 6.92 -17.36
CA ALA A 82 15.26 7.61 -16.82
C ALA A 82 14.89 8.75 -15.86
N ASP A 83 13.78 9.44 -16.10
CA ASP A 83 13.32 10.51 -15.21
C ASP A 83 12.63 9.97 -13.96
N LEU A 84 11.89 8.86 -14.09
CA LEU A 84 11.36 8.13 -12.93
C LEU A 84 12.50 7.59 -12.05
N ASP A 85 13.53 7.00 -12.66
CA ASP A 85 14.70 6.46 -11.95
C ASP A 85 15.44 7.55 -11.18
N LYS A 86 15.53 8.78 -11.72
CA LYS A 86 16.09 9.95 -11.00
C LYS A 86 15.28 10.36 -9.78
N LEU A 87 13.98 10.03 -9.71
CA LEU A 87 13.11 10.34 -8.57
C LEU A 87 12.97 9.17 -7.60
N ARG A 88 13.22 7.93 -8.06
CA ARG A 88 12.98 6.71 -7.28
C ARG A 88 14.09 6.51 -6.25
N GLN A 89 13.68 6.26 -5.01
CA GLN A 89 14.57 5.81 -3.93
C GLN A 89 14.72 4.29 -3.96
N GLY A 90 13.63 3.58 -4.24
CA GLY A 90 13.57 2.13 -4.30
C GLY A 90 12.13 1.67 -4.53
N TRP A 91 11.87 0.38 -4.38
CA TRP A 91 10.54 -0.21 -4.46
C TRP A 91 10.46 -1.47 -3.62
N ASP A 92 9.37 -1.62 -2.88
CA ASP A 92 9.14 -2.83 -2.11
C ASP A 92 8.64 -3.93 -3.05
N VAL A 93 9.07 -5.17 -2.81
CA VAL A 93 8.46 -6.32 -3.50
C VAL A 93 7.13 -6.60 -2.84
N LEU A 94 6.06 -6.60 -3.63
CA LEU A 94 4.73 -7.04 -3.21
C LEU A 94 4.36 -8.30 -3.98
N ILE A 95 4.07 -9.38 -3.25
CA ILE A 95 3.56 -10.63 -3.79
C ILE A 95 2.08 -10.70 -3.42
N ASP A 96 1.21 -10.79 -4.42
CA ASP A 96 -0.23 -10.96 -4.27
C ASP A 96 -0.66 -12.27 -4.94
N PRO A 97 -0.65 -13.40 -4.21
CA PRO A 97 -1.11 -14.67 -4.74
C PRO A 97 -2.62 -14.63 -4.99
N ASP A 98 -2.99 -14.34 -6.24
CA ASP A 98 -4.39 -14.32 -6.69
C ASP A 98 -4.90 -15.76 -6.86
N VAL A 99 -5.59 -16.26 -5.84
CA VAL A 99 -6.15 -17.61 -5.82
C VAL A 99 -7.64 -17.56 -5.47
N PRO A 100 -8.45 -18.50 -5.99
CA PRO A 100 -9.90 -18.40 -5.91
C PRO A 100 -10.49 -18.66 -4.51
N ASP A 101 -9.68 -19.21 -3.60
CA ASP A 101 -10.08 -19.72 -2.30
C ASP A 101 -9.08 -19.34 -1.20
N ILE A 102 -9.60 -19.01 -0.01
CA ILE A 102 -8.80 -18.51 1.11
C ILE A 102 -7.92 -19.59 1.74
N ASP A 103 -8.33 -20.86 1.73
CA ASP A 103 -7.53 -21.94 2.27
C ASP A 103 -6.40 -22.32 1.32
N ILE A 104 -6.64 -22.25 0.00
CA ILE A 104 -5.57 -22.29 -1.00
C ILE A 104 -4.61 -21.11 -0.80
N SER A 105 -5.12 -19.90 -0.54
CA SER A 105 -4.25 -18.73 -0.33
C SER A 105 -3.35 -18.90 0.89
N LYS A 106 -3.88 -19.41 2.01
CA LYS A 106 -3.05 -19.75 3.18
C LYS A 106 -1.97 -20.77 2.84
N LEU A 107 -2.30 -21.81 2.07
CA LEU A 107 -1.32 -22.82 1.67
C LEU A 107 -0.19 -22.21 0.84
N VAL A 108 -0.53 -21.38 -0.15
CA VAL A 108 0.47 -20.70 -1.00
C VAL A 108 1.34 -19.76 -0.18
N VAL A 109 0.73 -18.94 0.68
CA VAL A 109 1.45 -18.02 1.57
C VAL A 109 2.39 -18.78 2.51
N ASN A 110 1.94 -19.90 3.10
CA ASN A 110 2.78 -20.73 3.95
C ASN A 110 3.99 -21.30 3.19
N ARG A 111 3.81 -21.75 1.94
CA ARG A 111 4.92 -22.25 1.11
C ARG A 111 5.92 -21.14 0.76
N LEU A 112 5.45 -19.92 0.48
CA LEU A 112 6.32 -18.77 0.26
C LEU A 112 7.10 -18.40 1.53
N VAL A 113 6.45 -18.43 2.70
CA VAL A 113 7.08 -18.17 4.00
C VAL A 113 8.13 -19.22 4.34
N GLU A 114 7.86 -20.50 4.06
CA GLU A 114 8.85 -21.58 4.21
C GLU A 114 10.06 -21.33 3.31
N ALA A 115 9.85 -21.03 2.02
CA ALA A 115 10.95 -20.70 1.11
C ALA A 115 11.76 -19.49 1.60
N PHE A 116 11.10 -18.42 2.07
CA PHE A 116 11.77 -17.27 2.65
C PHE A 116 12.65 -17.64 3.85
N LYS A 117 12.14 -18.50 4.76
CA LYS A 117 12.92 -19.00 5.90
C LYS A 117 14.11 -19.84 5.47
N ASP A 118 13.93 -20.72 4.48
CA ASP A 118 15.00 -21.57 3.93
C ASP A 118 16.11 -20.72 3.29
N HIS A 119 15.76 -19.56 2.74
CA HIS A 119 16.69 -18.57 2.20
C HIS A 119 17.21 -17.56 3.26
N GLY A 120 16.88 -17.74 4.54
CA GLY A 120 17.36 -16.87 5.63
C GLY A 120 16.73 -15.47 5.65
N MET A 121 15.63 -15.24 4.93
CA MET A 121 14.94 -13.97 4.95
C MET A 121 14.17 -13.77 6.26
N VAL A 122 14.39 -12.63 6.90
CA VAL A 122 13.74 -12.26 8.17
C VAL A 122 12.86 -11.01 8.08
N ASN A 123 13.01 -10.21 7.02
CA ASN A 123 12.36 -8.91 6.87
C ASN A 123 11.26 -8.96 5.80
N TYR A 124 10.10 -9.50 6.16
CA TYR A 124 8.90 -9.47 5.33
C TYR A 124 7.65 -9.28 6.19
N SER A 125 6.57 -8.80 5.57
CA SER A 125 5.27 -8.66 6.22
C SER A 125 4.21 -9.46 5.47
N ILE A 126 3.18 -9.91 6.19
CA ILE A 126 2.04 -10.61 5.62
C ILE A 126 0.78 -9.90 6.13
N LYS A 127 -0.11 -9.55 5.21
CA LYS A 127 -1.37 -8.87 5.52
C LYS A 127 -2.50 -9.56 4.77
N PHE A 128 -3.60 -9.85 5.46
CA PHE A 128 -4.84 -10.24 4.80
C PHE A 128 -5.37 -9.10 3.92
N SER A 129 -5.68 -9.37 2.64
CA SER A 129 -6.06 -8.33 1.68
C SER A 129 -7.46 -7.75 1.95
N GLY A 130 -8.28 -8.44 2.76
CA GLY A 130 -9.68 -8.10 3.01
C GLY A 130 -10.68 -8.89 2.15
N GLY A 131 -10.19 -9.66 1.17
CA GLY A 131 -10.98 -10.53 0.30
C GLY A 131 -10.71 -12.01 0.56
N LYS A 132 -10.14 -12.69 -0.43
CA LYS A 132 -9.79 -14.13 -0.34
C LYS A 132 -8.29 -14.39 -0.25
N GLY A 133 -7.48 -13.33 -0.22
CA GLY A 133 -6.04 -13.42 -0.39
C GLY A 133 -5.25 -12.76 0.73
N PHE A 134 -3.93 -12.85 0.61
CA PHE A 134 -2.98 -12.17 1.46
C PHE A 134 -1.95 -11.48 0.57
N HIS A 135 -1.45 -10.34 1.02
CA HIS A 135 -0.28 -9.72 0.43
C HIS A 135 0.93 -10.05 1.29
N ILE A 136 2.03 -10.37 0.63
CA ILE A 136 3.34 -10.49 1.25
C ILE A 136 4.19 -9.33 0.73
N SER A 137 4.84 -8.59 1.62
CA SER A 137 5.73 -7.50 1.22
C SER A 137 7.14 -7.69 1.75
N VAL A 138 8.13 -7.39 0.93
CA VAL A 138 9.55 -7.31 1.32
C VAL A 138 10.00 -5.86 1.14
N PRO A 139 10.40 -5.15 2.21
CA PRO A 139 10.87 -3.78 2.10
C PRO A 139 12.08 -3.68 1.19
N PHE A 140 12.16 -2.62 0.37
CA PHE A 140 13.31 -2.37 -0.49
C PHE A 140 14.62 -2.27 0.32
N ASP A 141 14.54 -1.69 1.53
CA ASP A 141 15.65 -1.54 2.46
C ASP A 141 16.24 -2.88 2.93
N ALA A 142 15.53 -3.99 2.73
CA ALA A 142 15.96 -5.33 3.09
C ALA A 142 16.55 -6.11 1.91
N MET A 143 16.58 -5.53 0.71
CA MET A 143 17.13 -6.18 -0.48
C MET A 143 18.65 -5.98 -0.57
N PRO A 144 19.38 -6.94 -1.15
CA PRO A 144 20.81 -6.75 -1.44
C PRO A 144 21.04 -5.62 -2.45
N GLU A 145 22.22 -5.00 -2.39
CA GLU A 145 22.69 -4.00 -3.37
C GLU A 145 22.95 -4.60 -4.76
#